data_AF-A0A4U6RZH6-F1
#
_entry.id   AF-A0A4U6RZH6-F1
#
_cell.length_a   1.000
_cell.length_b   1.000
_cell.length_c   1.000
_cell.angle_alpha   90.00
_cell.angle_beta   90.00
_cell.angle_gamma   90.00
#
_symmetry.space_group_name_H-M   'P 1'
#
loop_
_entity.id
_entity.type
_entity.pdbx_description
1 polymer ?
#
loop_
_entity_poly.entity_id
_entity_poly.type
_entity_poly.pdbx_seq_one_letter_code
_entity_poly.pdbx_strand_id
1 'polypeptide(L)' 'MRGPTEQEIRTRAYELWKDAGEPPGKMDQLWYQAEKELLARRATNGEAPCDIKGHNGPSAYPERLRGVH' A
#
# COMPACT_ATOMS: atom_id res chain seq x y z
N MET A 1 1.92 -6.89 -17.87
CA MET A 1 1.10 -7.11 -16.67
C MET A 1 1.10 -5.83 -15.86
N ARG A 2 -0.08 -5.24 -15.56
CA ARG A 2 -0.13 -4.09 -14.65
C ARG A 2 -0.12 -4.62 -13.22
N GLY A 3 0.99 -4.37 -12.50
CA GLY A 3 1.09 -4.66 -11.07
C GLY A 3 0.04 -3.90 -10.26
N PRO A 4 -0.09 -4.21 -8.95
CA PRO A 4 -0.92 -3.42 -8.05
C PRO A 4 -0.49 -1.94 -8.09
N THR A 5 -1.46 -1.03 -7.98
CA THR A 5 -1.16 0.41 -7.94
C THR A 5 -0.66 0.78 -6.55
N GLU A 6 0.16 1.83 -6.45
CA GLU A 6 0.62 2.36 -5.15
C GLU A 6 -0.53 2.66 -4.19
N GLN A 7 -1.70 3.06 -4.70
CA GLN A 7 -2.88 3.31 -3.88
C GLN A 7 -3.41 2.03 -3.21
N GLU A 8 -3.45 0.92 -3.93
CA GLU A 8 -3.86 -0.36 -3.33
C GLU A 8 -2.84 -0.82 -2.29
N ILE A 9 -1.55 -0.71 -2.62
CA ILE A 9 -0.46 -1.07 -1.71
C ILE A 9 -0.53 -0.23 -0.44
N ARG A 10 -0.77 1.09 -0.57
CA ARG A 10 -0.92 2.01 0.55
C ARG A 10 -2.10 1.66 1.43
N THR A 11 -3.30 1.48 0.85
CA THR A 11 -4.48 1.12 1.64
C THR A 11 -4.20 -0.16 2.42
N ARG A 12 -3.61 -1.15 1.77
CA ARG A 12 -3.34 -2.44 2.40
C ARG A 12 -2.24 -2.36 3.46
N ALA A 13 -1.18 -1.61 3.20
CA ALA A 13 -0.11 -1.36 4.17
C ALA A 13 -0.63 -0.60 5.41
N TYR A 14 -1.54 0.35 5.22
CA TYR A 14 -2.15 1.09 6.32
C TYR A 14 -3.08 0.23 7.18
N GLU A 15 -3.85 -0.66 6.56
CA GLU A 15 -4.63 -1.67 7.30
C GLU A 15 -3.73 -2.57 8.14
N LEU A 16 -2.65 -3.10 7.54
CA LEU A 16 -1.66 -3.93 8.24
C LEU A 16 -0.97 -3.17 9.37
N TRP A 17 -0.70 -1.87 9.18
CA TRP A 17 -0.09 -1.02 10.19
C TRP A 17 -1.03 -0.77 11.37
N LYS A 18 -2.31 -0.50 11.12
CA LYS A 18 -3.31 -0.35 12.19
C LYS A 18 -3.57 -1.65 12.93
N ASP A 19 -3.66 -2.77 12.22
CA ASP A 19 -3.83 -4.09 12.83
C ASP A 19 -2.63 -4.46 13.72
N ALA A 20 -1.42 -4.11 13.30
CA ALA A 20 -0.19 -4.31 14.06
C ALA A 20 -0.03 -3.35 15.26
N GLY A 21 -0.96 -2.42 15.49
CA GLY A 21 -0.89 -1.46 16.60
C GLY A 21 0.05 -0.28 16.35
N GLU A 22 0.17 0.14 15.09
CA GLU A 22 0.88 1.34 14.66
C GLU A 22 2.39 1.38 15.02
N PRO A 23 3.15 0.29 14.82
CA PRO A 23 4.55 0.23 15.21
C PRO A 23 5.40 1.25 14.41
N PRO A 24 6.24 2.06 15.06
CA PRO A 24 7.15 2.97 14.38
C PRO A 24 8.23 2.17 13.63
N GLY A 25 8.57 2.62 12.42
CA GLY A 25 9.66 2.03 11.62
C GLY A 25 9.36 0.68 10.95
N LYS A 26 8.13 0.15 11.06
CA LYS A 26 7.71 -1.06 10.32
C LYS A 26 6.92 -0.76 9.04
N MET A 27 6.71 0.52 8.72
CA MET A 27 5.87 0.91 7.58
C MET A 27 6.42 0.38 6.24
N ASP A 28 7.75 0.40 6.04
CA ASP A 28 8.39 -0.16 4.86
C ASP A 28 8.13 -1.66 4.72
N GLN A 29 8.26 -2.42 5.82
CA GLN A 29 8.00 -3.86 5.82
C GLN A 29 6.53 -4.18 5.48
N LEU A 30 5.60 -3.40 6.03
CA LEU A 30 4.17 -3.55 5.78
C LEU A 30 3.80 -3.14 4.35
N TRP A 31 4.51 -2.19 3.77
CA TRP A 31 4.38 -1.82 2.36
C TRP A 31 4.78 -2.95 1.42
N TYR A 32 5.97 -3.54 1.62
CA TYR A 32 6.40 -4.70 0.82
C TYR A 32 5.47 -5.91 1.01
N GLN A 33 4.96 -6.11 2.22
CA GLN A 33 3.99 -7.16 2.51
C GLN A 33 2.66 -6.94 1.77
N ALA A 34 2.15 -5.70 1.79
CA ALA A 34 0.96 -5.31 1.06
C ALA A 34 1.10 -5.50 -0.46
N GLU A 35 2.23 -5.10 -1.04
CA GLU A 35 2.52 -5.29 -2.46
C GLU A 35 2.49 -6.77 -2.85
N LYS A 36 3.18 -7.63 -2.08
CA LYS A 36 3.21 -9.07 -2.31
C LYS A 36 1.83 -9.70 -2.19
N GLU A 37 1.04 -9.28 -1.20
CA GLU A 37 -0.31 -9.81 -0.98
C GLU A 37 -1.24 -9.44 -2.15
N LEU A 38 -1.18 -8.19 -2.63
CA LEU A 38 -1.95 -7.75 -3.79
C LEU A 38 -1.50 -8.42 -5.09
N LEU A 39 -0.19 -8.61 -5.27
CA LEU A 39 0.37 -9.30 -6.42
C LEU A 39 -0.09 -10.77 -6.43
N ALA A 40 0.00 -11.47 -5.30
CA ALA A 40 -0.46 -12.84 -5.15
C ALA A 40 -1.98 -12.97 -5.36
N ARG A 41 -2.75 -12.01 -4.83
CA ARG A 41 -4.21 -11.97 -4.99
C ARG A 41 -4.61 -11.74 -6.43
N ARG A 42 -3.91 -10.90 -7.19
CA ARG A 42 -4.14 -10.72 -8.64
C ARG A 42 -3.68 -11.91 -9.47
N ALA A 43 -2.55 -12.52 -9.12
CA ALA A 43 -2.04 -13.72 -9.78
C ALA A 43 -2.99 -14.92 -9.60
N THR A 44 -3.67 -15.00 -8.45
CA THR A 44 -4.66 -16.04 -8.17
C THR A 44 -6.06 -15.70 -8.66
N ASN A 45 -6.46 -14.42 -8.68
CA ASN A 45 -7.84 -14.05 -9.03
C ASN A 45 -8.14 -13.96 -10.53
N GLY A 46 -7.16 -13.86 -11.45
CA GLY A 46 -7.37 -13.99 -12.90
C GLY A 46 -8.25 -12.95 -13.61
N GLU A 47 -9.40 -12.55 -13.04
CA GLU A 47 -10.40 -11.65 -13.59
C GLU A 47 -11.18 -10.99 -12.44
N ALA A 48 -10.86 -9.72 -12.16
CA ALA A 48 -11.85 -8.74 -11.72
C ALA A 48 -11.26 -7.35 -11.98
N PRO A 49 -11.73 -6.62 -13.00
CA PRO A 49 -11.36 -5.23 -13.19
C PRO A 49 -12.08 -4.42 -12.11
N CYS A 50 -11.33 -3.84 -11.18
CA CYS A 50 -11.90 -2.81 -10.32
C CYS A 50 -11.95 -1.50 -11.11
N ASP A 51 -13.03 -1.33 -11.88
CA ASP A 51 -13.52 -0.03 -12.30
C ASP A 51 -14.05 0.71 -11.08
N ILE A 52 -13.19 1.48 -10.41
CA ILE A 52 -13.67 2.61 -9.62
C ILE A 52 -12.75 3.80 -9.86
N LYS A 53 -13.30 4.71 -10.65
CA LYS A 53 -13.02 6.14 -10.81
C LYS A 53 -11.82 6.64 -10.02
N GLY A 54 -10.85 7.15 -10.77
CA GLY A 54 -9.81 8.01 -10.20
C GLY A 54 -10.41 9.20 -9.46
N HIS A 55 -9.65 9.76 -8.54
CA HIS A 55 -9.50 11.20 -8.31
C HIS A 55 -8.21 11.41 -7.51
N ASN A 56 -7.19 11.89 -8.24
CA ASN A 56 -6.18 12.88 -7.88
C ASN A 56 -5.58 12.92 -6.46
N GLY A 57 -4.25 12.76 -6.41
CA GLY A 57 -3.41 13.40 -5.40
C GLY A 57 -1.95 12.91 -5.51
N PRO A 58 -0.95 13.78 -5.78
CA PRO A 58 0.45 13.41 -5.71
C PRO A 58 0.82 13.20 -4.24
N SER A 59 0.67 11.99 -3.72
CA SER A 59 1.13 11.66 -2.38
C SER A 59 2.51 11.04 -2.51
N ALA A 60 3.51 11.89 -2.77
CA ALA A 60 4.83 11.67 -2.23
C ALA A 60 4.70 11.14 -0.80
N TYR A 61 5.52 10.15 -0.44
CA TYR A 61 5.75 9.83 0.97
C TYR A 61 5.87 11.14 1.75
N PRO A 62 5.23 11.28 2.92
CA PRO A 62 5.26 12.54 3.63
C PRO A 62 6.72 12.91 3.91
N GLU A 63 7.13 14.08 3.43
CA GLU A 63 8.42 14.75 3.67
C GLU A 63 8.58 15.14 5.17
N ARG A 64 8.09 14.32 6.11
CA ARG A 64 8.03 14.59 7.55
C ARG A 64 8.85 13.61 8.41
N LEU A 65 9.84 12.95 7.81
CA LEU A 65 10.97 12.39 8.57
C LEU A 65 12.24 13.25 8.44
N ARG A 66 12.10 14.55 8.14
CA ARG A 66 13.11 15.56 8.46
C ARG A 66 12.88 16.02 9.90
N GLY A 67 13.45 15.32 10.87
CA GLY A 67 13.38 15.72 12.28
C GLY A 67 13.39 14.54 13.25
N VAL A 68 14.51 13.81 13.28
CA VAL A 68 14.88 13.01 14.44
C VAL A 68 15.60 13.95 15.41
N HIS A 69 14.88 14.48 16.40
CA HIS A 69 15.38 14.89 17.72
C HIS A 69 14.20 15.11 18.67
#